data_AF-A0A2H0USK7-F1
#
_entry.id   AF-A0A2H0USK7-F1
#
_cell.length_a   1.000
_cell.length_b   1.000
_cell.length_c   1.000
_cell.angle_alpha   90.00
_cell.angle_beta   90.00
_cell.angle_gamma   90.00
#
_symmetry.space_group_name_H-M   'P 1'
#
loop_
_entity.id
_entity.type
_entity.pdbx_description
1 polymer ?
#
loop_
_entity_poly.entity_id
_entity_poly.type
_entity_poly.pdbx_seq_one_letter_code
_entity_poly.pdbx_strand_id
1 'polypeptide(L)'
;MLKKITILISAIILLSVIVWFISDRYFTNTSEPLNSTKEGWVTYSPDKYNFLIKYPKYFTIQSNEYEDSIRGKRVATLESNPEGYIIDIYIANRSLNGYKIIDQPSGVNFEFNADLNEWIKNHPQPEEVEIYHYNNITYYLYSYGEFGKIDDAIISSPDNNYVITIVFSKHYDEYGNWVGPKEELEVKDIVNTLNFY
;
A
#
# COMPACT_ATOMS: atom_id res chain seq x y z
N MET A 1 -7.87 -11.31 -56.23
CA MET A 1 -6.75 -11.65 -55.31
C MET A 1 -6.61 -10.64 -54.19
N LEU A 2 -6.51 -9.35 -54.49
CA LEU A 2 -6.28 -8.27 -53.50
C LEU A 2 -7.26 -8.29 -52.30
N LYS A 3 -8.58 -8.43 -52.54
CA LYS A 3 -9.59 -8.50 -51.47
C LYS A 3 -9.37 -9.65 -50.47
N LYS A 4 -8.86 -10.80 -50.92
CA LYS A 4 -8.60 -11.96 -50.04
C LYS A 4 -7.38 -11.71 -49.16
N ILE A 5 -6.37 -11.01 -49.68
CA ILE A 5 -5.16 -10.63 -48.95
C ILE A 5 -5.49 -9.60 -47.87
N THR A 6 -6.34 -8.61 -48.18
CA THR A 6 -6.73 -7.58 -47.19
C THR A 6 -7.49 -8.18 -46.00
N ILE A 7 -8.42 -9.11 -46.25
CA ILE A 7 -9.18 -9.78 -45.18
C ILE A 7 -8.25 -10.59 -44.27
N LEU A 8 -7.26 -11.27 -44.85
CA LEU A 8 -6.28 -12.05 -44.08
C LEU A 8 -5.44 -11.17 -43.15
N ILE A 9 -4.98 -10.02 -43.64
CA ILE A 9 -4.17 -9.07 -42.85
C ILE A 9 -5.01 -8.48 -41.70
N SER A 10 -6.26 -8.09 -41.97
CA SER A 10 -7.16 -7.58 -40.92
C SER A 10 -7.44 -8.62 -39.83
N ALA A 11 -7.59 -9.89 -40.19
CA ALA A 11 -7.80 -10.97 -39.22
C ALA A 11 -6.58 -11.19 -38.32
N ILE A 12 -5.36 -11.10 -38.88
CA ILE A 12 -4.11 -11.23 -38.10
C ILE A 12 -3.97 -10.09 -37.10
N ILE A 13 -4.22 -8.84 -37.52
CA ILE A 13 -4.15 -7.67 -36.64
C ILE A 13 -5.17 -7.81 -35.50
N LEU A 14 -6.40 -8.22 -35.81
CA LEU A 14 -7.43 -8.43 -34.80
C LEU A 14 -7.03 -9.52 -33.80
N LEU A 15 -6.46 -10.62 -34.27
CA LEU A 15 -5.97 -11.71 -33.40
C LEU A 15 -4.84 -11.23 -32.48
N SER A 16 -3.90 -10.44 -33.00
CA SER A 16 -2.80 -9.88 -32.20
C SER A 16 -3.30 -8.94 -31.12
N VAL A 17 -4.30 -8.11 -31.41
CA VAL A 17 -4.91 -7.21 -30.40
C VAL A 17 -5.66 -8.01 -29.34
N ILE A 18 -6.39 -9.07 -29.73
CA ILE A 18 -7.08 -9.96 -28.78
C ILE A 18 -6.08 -10.69 -27.88
N VAL A 19 -4.99 -11.23 -28.45
CA VAL A 19 -3.93 -11.90 -27.67
C VAL A 19 -3.25 -10.93 -26.72
N TRP A 20 -2.94 -9.70 -27.16
CA TRP A 20 -2.37 -8.67 -26.29
C TRP A 20 -3.34 -8.28 -25.16
N PHE A 21 -4.62 -8.06 -25.46
CA PHE A 21 -5.64 -7.72 -24.46
C PHE A 21 -5.89 -8.83 -23.44
N ILE A 22 -5.85 -10.10 -23.88
CA ILE A 22 -5.89 -11.27 -22.99
C ILE A 22 -4.61 -11.31 -22.16
N SER A 23 -3.44 -11.18 -22.78
CA SER A 23 -2.16 -11.22 -22.05
C SER A 23 -2.10 -10.14 -20.97
N ASP A 24 -2.47 -8.89 -21.26
CA ASP A 24 -2.48 -7.78 -20.30
C ASP A 24 -3.41 -8.07 -19.10
N ARG A 25 -4.55 -8.71 -19.32
CA ARG A 25 -5.49 -9.08 -18.25
C ARG A 25 -5.15 -10.36 -17.50
N TYR A 26 -4.39 -11.29 -18.08
CA TYR A 26 -4.05 -12.57 -17.47
C TYR A 26 -2.58 -12.65 -16.99
N PHE A 27 -1.72 -11.69 -17.34
CA PHE A 27 -0.38 -11.56 -16.75
C PHE A 27 -0.35 -10.82 -15.41
N THR A 28 -1.51 -10.53 -14.83
CA THR A 28 -1.61 -10.34 -13.39
C THR A 28 -2.01 -11.67 -12.77
N ASN A 29 -1.23 -12.10 -11.79
CA ASN A 29 -1.47 -13.25 -10.91
C ASN A 29 -0.85 -14.58 -11.36
N THR A 30 0.48 -14.62 -11.47
CA THR A 30 1.20 -15.66 -10.72
C THR A 30 1.45 -15.13 -9.31
N SER A 31 0.38 -14.89 -8.55
CA SER A 31 0.52 -14.90 -7.10
C SER A 31 0.76 -16.35 -6.75
N GLU A 32 2.03 -16.72 -6.59
CA GLU A 32 2.30 -17.86 -5.72
C GLU A 32 1.51 -17.60 -4.45
N PRO A 33 0.61 -18.51 -4.03
CA PRO A 33 0.07 -18.41 -2.70
C PRO A 33 1.29 -18.61 -1.81
N LEU A 34 1.82 -17.53 -1.25
CA LEU A 34 2.72 -17.60 -0.12
C LEU A 34 1.86 -18.06 1.07
N ASN A 35 1.44 -19.31 1.01
CA ASN A 35 1.00 -20.12 2.11
C ASN A 35 2.26 -20.47 2.92
N SER A 36 3.06 -19.47 3.29
CA SER A 36 3.85 -19.58 4.50
C SER A 36 2.84 -19.32 5.61
N THR A 37 2.49 -20.38 6.33
CA THR A 37 2.00 -20.21 7.69
C THR A 37 3.08 -19.41 8.41
N LYS A 38 2.90 -18.09 8.45
CA LYS A 38 3.72 -17.12 9.19
C LYS A 38 3.56 -17.42 10.68
N GLU A 39 4.15 -18.53 11.12
CA GLU A 39 4.13 -19.01 12.48
C GLU A 39 4.74 -17.91 13.36
N GLY A 40 4.01 -17.46 14.36
CA GLY A 40 4.42 -16.32 15.17
C GLY A 40 4.05 -14.94 14.61
N TRP A 41 3.01 -14.83 13.78
CA TRP A 41 2.34 -13.56 13.52
C TRP A 41 1.02 -13.48 14.30
N VAL A 42 0.65 -12.26 14.70
CA VAL A 42 -0.54 -11.90 15.45
C VAL A 42 -1.44 -11.05 14.56
N THR A 43 -2.76 -11.14 14.75
CA THR A 43 -3.75 -10.36 13.99
C THR A 43 -4.19 -9.13 14.79
N TYR A 44 -4.18 -7.97 14.15
CA TYR A 44 -4.91 -6.78 14.59
C TYR A 44 -6.15 -6.61 13.71
N SER A 45 -7.31 -6.40 14.32
CA SER A 45 -8.55 -6.06 13.63
C SER A 45 -9.28 -5.01 14.45
N PRO A 46 -9.38 -3.76 13.97
CA PRO A 46 -10.14 -2.74 14.68
C PRO A 46 -11.64 -2.94 14.49
N ASP A 47 -12.40 -2.99 15.58
CA ASP A 47 -13.85 -3.28 15.57
C ASP A 47 -14.69 -2.37 14.64
N LYS A 48 -14.22 -1.16 14.35
CA LYS A 48 -14.95 -0.14 13.57
C LYS A 48 -14.68 -0.18 12.08
N TYR A 49 -13.64 -0.87 11.64
CA TYR A 49 -13.19 -0.84 10.25
C TYR A 49 -12.99 -2.29 9.82
N ASN A 50 -13.71 -2.73 8.78
CA ASN A 50 -13.80 -4.13 8.38
C ASN A 50 -12.53 -4.64 7.69
N PHE A 51 -11.40 -4.54 8.37
CA PHE A 51 -10.12 -5.07 7.94
C PHE A 51 -9.42 -5.79 9.07
N LEU A 52 -8.50 -6.65 8.68
CA LEU A 52 -7.52 -7.25 9.57
C LEU A 52 -6.14 -7.11 8.93
N ILE A 53 -5.14 -7.00 9.77
CA ILE A 53 -3.74 -7.01 9.36
C ILE A 53 -2.97 -7.92 10.30
N LYS A 54 -1.97 -8.62 9.80
CA LYS A 54 -1.09 -9.45 10.62
C LYS A 54 0.25 -8.75 10.79
N TYR A 55 0.89 -8.98 11.92
CA TYR A 55 2.21 -8.47 12.24
C TYR A 55 2.98 -9.50 13.09
N PRO A 56 4.31 -9.47 13.13
CA PRO A 56 5.09 -10.42 13.92
C PRO A 56 4.80 -10.34 15.43
N LYS A 57 4.82 -11.47 16.14
CA LYS A 57 4.51 -11.58 17.59
C LYS A 57 5.44 -10.79 18.51
N TYR A 58 6.59 -10.36 18.00
CA TYR A 58 7.56 -9.58 18.79
C TYR A 58 7.19 -8.09 18.86
N PHE A 59 6.14 -7.65 18.16
CA PHE A 59 5.57 -6.32 18.35
C PHE A 59 4.61 -6.31 19.54
N THR A 60 4.64 -5.19 20.27
CA THR A 60 3.64 -4.85 21.27
C THR A 60 2.71 -3.79 20.70
N ILE A 61 1.39 -4.03 20.78
CA ILE A 61 0.39 -3.04 20.40
C ILE A 61 0.20 -2.02 21.54
N GLN A 62 0.27 -0.75 21.19
CA GLN A 62 -0.11 0.37 22.03
C GLN A 62 -1.38 1.01 21.46
N SER A 63 -2.42 1.12 22.29
CA SER A 63 -3.66 1.82 21.94
C SER A 63 -3.55 3.28 22.37
N ASN A 64 -2.93 4.11 21.55
CA ASN A 64 -2.76 5.54 21.77
C ASN A 64 -3.51 6.32 20.68
N GLU A 65 -4.84 6.36 20.80
CA GLU A 65 -5.66 7.12 19.87
C GLU A 65 -5.23 8.59 19.83
N TYR A 66 -4.83 9.04 18.66
CA TYR A 66 -4.37 10.40 18.39
C TYR A 66 -4.88 10.81 17.01
N GLU A 67 -5.40 12.03 16.88
CA GLU A 67 -5.79 12.58 15.58
C GLU A 67 -4.60 13.33 15.00
N ASP A 68 -4.05 12.81 13.92
CA ASP A 68 -3.08 13.50 13.10
C ASP A 68 -3.83 14.33 12.05
N SER A 69 -3.52 15.62 11.96
CA SER A 69 -4.23 16.54 11.06
C SER A 69 -4.16 16.13 9.59
N ILE A 70 -3.11 15.39 9.24
CA ILE A 70 -2.74 14.95 7.90
C ILE A 70 -3.27 13.53 7.64
N ARG A 71 -2.88 12.55 8.48
CA ARG A 71 -3.16 11.12 8.27
C ARG A 71 -4.51 10.66 8.82
N GLY A 72 -5.17 11.49 9.62
CA GLY A 72 -6.41 11.16 10.30
C GLY A 72 -6.16 10.48 11.65
N LYS A 73 -7.08 9.60 12.05
CA LYS A 73 -7.06 8.99 13.37
C LYS A 73 -6.06 7.83 13.43
N ARG A 74 -5.05 7.91 14.28
CA ARG A 74 -4.23 6.74 14.64
C ARG A 74 -5.07 5.75 15.43
N VAL A 75 -5.18 4.53 14.91
CA VAL A 75 -5.95 3.44 15.53
C VAL A 75 -5.08 2.44 16.26
N ALA A 76 -3.79 2.34 15.88
CA ALA A 76 -2.81 1.52 16.58
C ALA A 76 -1.39 2.00 16.35
N THR A 77 -0.52 1.79 17.34
CA THR A 77 0.93 1.79 17.21
C THR A 77 1.44 0.40 17.56
N LEU A 78 2.28 -0.20 16.72
CA LEU A 78 2.97 -1.46 16.98
C LEU A 78 4.46 -1.16 17.15
N GLU A 79 5.04 -1.48 18.29
CA GLU A 79 6.47 -1.28 18.54
C GLU A 79 7.17 -2.62 18.78
N SER A 80 8.30 -2.84 18.11
CA SER A 80 9.04 -4.10 18.18
C SER A 80 10.15 -4.13 19.23
N ASN A 81 10.11 -3.30 20.28
CA ASN A 81 11.21 -3.19 21.25
C ASN A 81 11.75 -4.56 21.71
N PRO A 82 13.06 -4.87 21.54
CA PRO A 82 14.17 -3.98 21.17
C PRO A 82 14.49 -3.87 19.65
N GLU A 83 13.75 -4.56 18.78
CA GLU A 83 14.01 -4.76 17.35
C GLU A 83 13.83 -3.50 16.47
N GLY A 84 13.67 -2.32 17.06
CA GLY A 84 13.83 -1.04 16.36
C GLY A 84 12.80 -0.68 15.28
N TYR A 85 11.63 -1.29 15.26
CA TYR A 85 10.54 -0.93 14.34
C TYR A 85 9.38 -0.28 15.07
N ILE A 86 8.77 0.71 14.40
CA ILE A 86 7.47 1.27 14.77
C ILE A 86 6.55 1.17 13.55
N ILE A 87 5.34 0.67 13.76
CA ILE A 87 4.28 0.66 12.75
C ILE A 87 3.10 1.43 13.31
N ASP A 88 2.81 2.59 12.75
CA ASP A 88 1.59 3.32 13.05
C ASP A 88 0.53 3.05 11.98
N ILE A 89 -0.69 2.81 12.42
CA ILE A 89 -1.84 2.60 11.54
C ILE A 89 -2.81 3.76 11.73
N TYR A 90 -3.04 4.52 10.66
CA TYR A 90 -3.98 5.63 10.63
C TYR A 90 -5.18 5.31 9.76
N ILE A 91 -6.32 5.88 10.14
CA ILE A 91 -7.56 5.84 9.38
C ILE A 91 -8.06 7.26 9.10
N ALA A 92 -8.23 7.57 7.82
CA ALA A 92 -8.88 8.79 7.37
C ALA A 92 -10.27 8.48 6.80
N ASN A 93 -11.31 9.04 7.45
CA ASN A 93 -12.71 8.98 7.01
C ASN A 93 -13.17 10.31 6.36
N ARG A 94 -12.24 11.12 5.84
CA ARG A 94 -12.58 12.42 5.26
C ARG A 94 -12.91 12.24 3.77
N SER A 95 -14.17 12.47 3.41
CA SER A 95 -14.54 12.76 2.03
C SER A 95 -14.17 14.22 1.76
N LEU A 96 -13.17 14.44 0.91
CA LEU A 96 -12.85 15.78 0.42
C LEU A 96 -13.30 15.86 -1.03
N ASN A 97 -14.60 15.99 -1.28
CA ASN A 97 -15.16 16.15 -2.63
C ASN A 97 -14.68 15.08 -3.64
N GLY A 98 -14.62 13.80 -3.23
CA GLY A 98 -14.12 12.69 -4.08
C GLY A 98 -12.61 12.43 -3.97
N TYR A 99 -11.90 13.22 -3.16
CA TYR A 99 -10.47 13.09 -2.92
C TYR A 99 -10.17 12.62 -1.49
N LYS A 100 -9.09 11.85 -1.36
CA LYS A 100 -8.47 11.47 -0.09
C LYS A 100 -7.09 12.12 -0.07
N ILE A 101 -6.94 13.16 0.77
CA ILE A 101 -5.68 13.89 0.92
C ILE A 101 -4.68 13.01 1.67
N ILE A 102 -3.45 12.94 1.13
CA ILE A 102 -2.25 12.60 1.88
C ILE A 102 -1.40 13.88 1.87
N ASP A 103 -1.46 14.66 2.95
CA ASP A 103 -0.48 15.72 3.19
C ASP A 103 0.80 15.06 3.74
N GLN A 104 1.97 15.69 3.59
CA GLN A 104 3.23 15.20 4.12
C GLN A 104 3.82 16.22 5.10
N PRO A 105 4.64 15.79 6.08
CA PRO A 105 5.42 16.71 6.91
C PRO A 105 6.34 17.66 6.12
N SER A 106 6.61 17.36 4.84
CA SER A 106 7.41 18.17 3.89
C SER A 106 6.62 19.32 3.24
N GLY A 107 5.30 19.43 3.47
CA GLY A 107 4.45 20.48 2.90
C GLY A 107 3.97 20.22 1.47
N VAL A 108 4.02 18.96 1.02
CA VAL A 108 3.48 18.56 -0.29
C VAL A 108 2.15 17.86 -0.11
N ASN A 109 1.08 18.48 -0.64
CA ASN A 109 -0.26 17.89 -0.69
C ASN A 109 -0.35 16.93 -1.87
N PHE A 110 -0.55 15.64 -1.60
CA PHE A 110 -0.91 14.67 -2.63
C PHE A 110 -2.40 14.37 -2.55
N GLU A 111 -3.07 14.47 -3.69
CA GLU A 111 -4.49 14.22 -3.79
C GLU A 111 -4.73 12.94 -4.59
N PHE A 112 -5.29 11.93 -3.94
CA PHE A 112 -5.70 10.68 -4.58
C PHE A 112 -7.22 10.69 -4.80
N ASN A 113 -7.65 10.51 -6.04
CA ASN A 113 -9.07 10.34 -6.38
C ASN A 113 -9.42 8.85 -6.28
N ALA A 114 -10.18 8.47 -5.24
CA ALA A 114 -10.54 7.08 -5.02
C ALA A 114 -11.69 6.59 -5.91
N ASP A 115 -12.54 7.48 -6.42
CA ASP A 115 -13.60 7.11 -7.37
C ASP A 115 -12.99 6.72 -8.73
N LEU A 116 -11.93 7.42 -9.13
CA LEU A 116 -11.20 7.19 -10.37
C LEU A 116 -9.98 6.26 -10.21
N ASN A 117 -9.60 5.97 -8.97
CA ASN A 117 -8.40 5.21 -8.60
C ASN A 117 -7.11 5.79 -9.25
N GLU A 118 -6.95 7.11 -9.22
CA GLU A 118 -5.81 7.81 -9.82
C GLU A 118 -5.32 8.99 -8.98
N TRP A 119 -4.04 9.33 -9.13
CA TRP A 119 -3.46 10.56 -8.59
C TRP A 119 -3.88 11.77 -9.41
N ILE A 120 -4.20 12.88 -8.74
CA ILE A 120 -4.51 14.13 -9.44
C ILE A 120 -3.21 14.78 -9.93
N LYS A 121 -3.07 14.85 -11.26
CA LYS A 121 -1.88 15.33 -11.98
C LYS A 121 -1.45 16.78 -11.69
N ASN A 122 -2.29 17.59 -11.05
CA ASN A 122 -2.00 19.00 -10.77
C ASN A 122 -1.07 19.21 -9.57
N HIS A 123 -0.80 18.15 -8.80
CA HIS A 123 0.22 18.13 -7.77
C HIS A 123 1.40 17.30 -8.29
N PRO A 124 2.66 17.75 -8.09
CA PRO A 124 3.80 16.94 -8.49
C PRO A 124 3.66 15.59 -7.78
N GLN A 125 3.60 14.50 -8.54
CA GLN A 125 3.77 13.17 -7.94
C GLN A 125 5.16 13.15 -7.29
N PRO A 126 5.34 12.52 -6.12
CA PRO A 126 6.69 12.23 -5.67
C PRO A 126 7.35 11.43 -6.79
N GLU A 127 8.58 11.79 -7.16
CA GLU A 127 9.32 11.10 -8.21
C GLU A 127 9.52 9.59 -7.88
N GLU A 128 9.20 9.18 -6.65
CA GLU A 128 9.50 7.89 -6.04
C GLU A 128 8.24 7.15 -5.50
N VAL A 129 7.03 7.44 -6.00
CA VAL A 129 5.86 6.60 -5.64
C VAL A 129 5.87 5.30 -6.43
N GLU A 130 5.87 4.19 -5.70
CA GLU A 130 5.73 2.87 -6.25
C GLU A 130 4.29 2.37 -6.07
N ILE A 131 3.72 1.77 -7.12
CA ILE A 131 2.36 1.24 -7.12
C ILE A 131 2.45 -0.28 -7.09
N TYR A 132 1.77 -0.88 -6.12
CA TYR A 132 1.75 -2.32 -5.92
C TYR A 132 0.33 -2.88 -5.95
N HIS A 133 0.22 -4.11 -6.44
CA HIS A 133 -1.03 -4.86 -6.48
C HIS A 133 -0.84 -6.23 -5.84
N TYR A 134 -1.59 -6.51 -4.77
CA TYR A 134 -1.53 -7.79 -4.06
C TYR A 134 -2.90 -8.15 -3.48
N ASN A 135 -3.37 -9.39 -3.68
CA ASN A 135 -4.65 -9.90 -3.15
C ASN A 135 -5.85 -8.95 -3.36
N ASN A 136 -6.00 -8.39 -4.57
CA ASN A 136 -7.04 -7.41 -4.93
C ASN A 136 -6.95 -6.06 -4.19
N ILE A 137 -5.84 -5.80 -3.51
CA ILE A 137 -5.53 -4.53 -2.89
C ILE A 137 -4.51 -3.81 -3.76
N THR A 138 -4.79 -2.56 -4.09
CA THR A 138 -3.81 -1.64 -4.65
C THR A 138 -3.31 -0.76 -3.52
N TYR A 139 -1.99 -0.66 -3.37
CA TYR A 139 -1.39 0.26 -2.42
C TYR A 139 -0.29 1.09 -3.07
N TYR A 140 -0.14 2.29 -2.54
CA TYR A 140 0.86 3.26 -2.96
C TYR A 140 1.91 3.31 -1.87
N LEU A 141 3.15 3.02 -2.24
CA LEU A 141 4.29 3.08 -1.35
C LEU A 141 5.11 4.32 -1.66
N TYR A 142 5.46 5.07 -0.63
CA TYR A 142 6.47 6.11 -0.72
C TYR A 142 7.41 6.04 0.48
N SER A 143 8.69 6.23 0.22
CA SER A 143 9.74 6.25 1.22
C SER A 143 10.25 7.68 1.38
N TYR A 144 10.49 8.14 2.61
CA TYR A 144 11.02 9.48 2.84
C TYR A 144 12.00 9.56 4.02
N GLY A 145 12.74 10.67 4.06
CA GLY A 145 13.94 10.85 4.88
C GLY A 145 15.19 10.42 4.11
N GLU A 146 16.36 10.97 4.46
CA GLU A 146 17.62 10.83 3.70
C GLU A 146 18.03 9.38 3.36
N PHE A 147 17.42 8.38 4.00
CA PHE A 147 17.70 6.95 3.78
C PHE A 147 16.45 6.06 3.84
N GLY A 148 15.27 6.56 3.44
CA GLY A 148 14.03 5.75 3.48
C GLY A 148 13.71 5.25 4.90
N LYS A 149 13.88 6.13 5.89
CA LYS A 149 13.69 5.79 7.31
C LYS A 149 12.22 5.56 7.66
N ILE A 150 11.34 6.08 6.82
CA ILE A 150 9.90 5.98 6.96
C ILE A 150 9.31 5.59 5.61
N ASP A 151 8.59 4.49 5.61
CA ASP A 151 7.83 3.98 4.48
C ASP A 151 6.34 4.10 4.79
N ASP A 152 5.61 4.83 3.96
CA ASP A 152 4.16 4.99 4.10
C ASP A 152 3.47 4.20 2.99
N ALA A 153 2.63 3.25 3.39
CA ALA A 153 1.73 2.53 2.49
C ALA A 153 0.31 3.05 2.64
N ILE A 154 -0.28 3.49 1.53
CA ILE A 154 -1.64 4.02 1.47
C ILE A 154 -2.55 3.03 0.78
N ILE A 155 -3.66 2.68 1.43
CA ILE A 155 -4.62 1.69 0.95
C ILE A 155 -6.04 2.25 1.05
N SER A 156 -6.79 2.21 -0.05
CA SER A 156 -8.23 2.52 -0.01
C SER A 156 -9.05 1.30 0.41
N SER A 157 -10.08 1.52 1.23
CA SER A 157 -11.06 0.46 1.53
C SER A 157 -11.83 0.06 0.26
N PRO A 158 -12.32 -1.20 0.14
CA PRO A 158 -13.03 -1.67 -1.05
C PRO A 158 -14.31 -0.89 -1.39
N ASP A 159 -14.97 -0.36 -0.36
CA ASP A 159 -16.17 0.47 -0.46
C ASP A 159 -15.84 1.97 -0.60
N ASN A 160 -14.56 2.32 -0.68
CA ASN A 160 -14.03 3.68 -0.71
C ASN A 160 -14.40 4.58 0.48
N ASN A 161 -15.00 4.06 1.56
CA ASN A 161 -15.42 4.86 2.72
C ASN A 161 -14.26 5.42 3.55
N TYR A 162 -13.08 4.80 3.50
CA TYR A 162 -11.91 5.24 4.26
C TYR A 162 -10.59 4.92 3.57
N VAL A 163 -9.51 5.47 4.12
CA VAL A 163 -8.12 5.16 3.75
C VAL A 163 -7.39 4.65 4.98
N ILE A 164 -6.58 3.62 4.77
CA ILE A 164 -5.62 3.12 5.73
C ILE A 164 -4.26 3.67 5.31
N THR A 165 -3.56 4.34 6.22
CA THR A 165 -2.14 4.67 6.07
C THR A 165 -1.35 3.85 7.07
N ILE A 166 -0.43 3.03 6.57
CA ILE A 166 0.52 2.27 7.39
C ILE A 166 1.85 3.00 7.29
N VAL A 167 2.27 3.61 8.39
CA VAL A 167 3.56 4.29 8.52
C VAL A 167 4.52 3.30 9.17
N PHE A 168 5.55 2.89 8.43
CA PHE A 168 6.55 1.94 8.89
C PHE A 168 7.86 2.69 9.09
N SER A 169 8.32 2.77 10.34
CA SER A 169 9.53 3.50 10.72
C SER A 169 10.59 2.55 11.25
N LYS A 170 11.83 2.79 10.82
CA LYS A 170 13.03 2.10 11.29
C LYS A 170 13.80 2.99 12.27
N HIS A 171 14.14 2.45 13.42
CA HIS A 171 15.06 3.08 14.36
C HIS A 171 16.49 2.89 13.90
N TYR A 172 17.24 3.98 13.99
CA TYR A 172 18.67 4.00 13.79
C TYR A 172 19.31 4.58 15.05
N ASP A 173 20.52 4.15 15.37
CA ASP A 173 21.29 4.76 16.46
C ASP A 173 21.73 6.20 16.11
N GLU A 174 22.40 6.85 17.06
CA GLU A 174 22.93 8.22 16.90
C GLU A 174 23.96 8.36 15.76
N TYR A 175 24.51 7.25 15.27
CA TYR A 175 25.47 7.20 14.16
C TYR A 175 24.80 6.84 12.83
N GLY A 176 23.49 6.62 12.83
CA GLY A 176 22.72 6.24 11.64
C GLY A 176 22.81 4.75 11.28
N ASN A 177 23.25 3.89 12.20
CA ASN A 177 23.22 2.44 11.99
C ASN A 177 21.86 1.86 12.35
N TRP A 178 21.40 0.91 11.54
CA TRP A 178 20.20 0.13 11.80
C TRP A 178 20.35 -0.67 13.10
N VAL A 179 19.39 -0.55 14.03
CA VAL A 179 19.45 -1.21 15.36
C VAL A 179 18.53 -2.41 15.50
N GLY A 180 17.78 -2.79 14.47
CA GLY A 180 16.86 -3.92 14.54
C GLY A 180 17.44 -5.24 14.02
N PRO A 181 16.58 -6.21 13.70
CA PRO A 181 16.98 -7.58 13.44
C PRO A 181 17.75 -7.71 12.13
N LYS A 182 18.47 -8.83 12.01
CA LYS A 182 19.24 -9.17 10.80
C LYS A 182 18.35 -9.44 9.59
N GLU A 183 17.17 -10.01 9.82
CA GLU A 183 16.14 -10.17 8.79
C GLU A 183 15.24 -8.94 8.82
N GLU A 184 15.30 -8.16 7.75
CA GLU A 184 14.63 -6.89 7.67
C GLU A 184 13.16 -7.10 7.30
N LEU A 185 12.27 -6.58 8.14
CA LEU A 185 10.85 -6.49 7.83
C LEU A 185 10.62 -5.27 6.93
N GLU A 186 9.92 -5.47 5.82
CA GLU A 186 9.50 -4.40 4.94
C GLU A 186 8.01 -4.08 5.12
N VAL A 187 7.61 -2.84 4.80
CA VAL A 187 6.20 -2.44 4.84
C VAL A 187 5.30 -3.34 3.98
N LYS A 188 5.81 -3.82 2.83
CA LYS A 188 5.08 -4.75 1.95
C LYS A 188 4.75 -6.07 2.66
N ASP A 189 5.59 -6.53 3.58
CA ASP A 189 5.35 -7.77 4.33
C ASP A 189 4.16 -7.64 5.26
N ILE A 190 3.91 -6.43 5.75
CA ILE A 190 2.76 -6.05 6.59
C ILE A 190 1.53 -5.86 5.71
N VAL A 191 1.63 -5.04 4.66
CA VAL A 191 0.52 -4.75 3.73
C VAL A 191 -0.02 -6.03 3.07
N ASN A 192 0.86 -6.96 2.69
CA ASN A 192 0.45 -8.24 2.09
C ASN A 192 -0.33 -9.16 3.04
N THR A 193 -0.47 -8.79 4.31
CA THR A 193 -1.36 -9.50 5.25
C THR A 193 -2.70 -8.82 5.46
N LEU A 194 -2.88 -7.62 4.90
CA LEU A 194 -4.12 -6.87 4.96
C LEU A 194 -5.22 -7.64 4.23
N ASN A 195 -6.37 -7.74 4.86
CA ASN A 195 -7.56 -8.35 4.28
C ASN A 195 -8.81 -7.58 4.74
N PHE A 196 -9.76 -7.40 3.84
CA PHE A 196 -11.05 -6.78 4.12
C PHE A 196 -12.14 -7.86 4.21
N TYR A 197 -13.17 -7.66 5.02
CA TYR A 197 -14.26 -8.62 5.22
C TYR A 197 -15.66 -7.98 5.29
#